data_AF-A0A3N5ZKG9-F1
#
_entry.id   AF-A0A3N5ZKG9-F1
#
_cell.length_a   1.000
_cell.length_b   1.000
_cell.length_c   1.000
_cell.angle_alpha   90.00
_cell.angle_beta   90.00
_cell.angle_gamma   90.00
#
_symmetry.space_group_name_H-M   'P 1'
#
loop_
_entity.id
_entity.type
_entity.pdbx_description
1 polymer ?
#
loop_
_entity_poly.entity_id
_entity_poly.type
_entity_poly.pdbx_seq_one_letter_code
_entity_poly.pdbx_strand_id
1 'polypeptide(L)'
;MFTEPVEKFTFQLRSIWTQISNGGLLFGDRVSDYRQRLVVRRPPNWIFWALLCTTVALGVFYELETSTLQSRLFSHVVRKMTYTIEQGPSTTVVFPKDGPLNLRRGYTQIGGFQERLENQGYRVEEQARFSPYLAKLMDWGITPPYRDPGLAGLEIKSADGSLLHNAIARDQEFESYDEIPPLVAKGLLLIENRKLAVESAHPTNNPVVEWNRMAKASLTYAGSKLGLPVRLEGGSTLATQLEKYLHSPEGRTESASDKIKQIFSASLKAYRDGANTSNARRNILIDYLNTMPLAAAPGFGEINGLGQGLEAWFGMDLRHTSAILSADEDTPEKAAAFKHVLTLLAAVRAPAYYLLQDRAALEQRARYYAGLLAEFGLITHDFSAQVRAAKVHFLPAARFGNTGFTPQRKLSSALRVDLGNLLGVSDFYSLNRLDLEVQTSVDARLQQRVDELFARLKDREFLEEHGFIAERLLLTGDPADVVYSIVLFESLPDGNVLRIQTDNLDRPLDVNEGMKMELG
;
A
#
# COMPACT_ATOMS: atom_id res chain seq x y z
N MET A 1 34.04 -22.41 10.02
CA MET A 1 35.10 -21.50 9.53
C MET A 1 34.85 -20.08 10.05
N PHE A 2 34.76 -19.87 11.38
CA PHE A 2 34.71 -18.54 12.02
C PHE A 2 35.12 -18.66 13.50
N THR A 3 36.23 -19.34 13.78
CA THR A 3 36.88 -19.36 15.10
C THR A 3 38.28 -18.72 15.08
N GLU A 4 38.85 -18.44 13.90
CA GLU A 4 40.20 -17.90 13.75
C GLU A 4 40.42 -16.42 14.17
N PRO A 5 39.44 -15.49 14.17
CA PRO A 5 39.74 -14.10 14.54
C PRO A 5 39.89 -13.89 16.05
N VAL A 6 39.26 -14.74 16.87
CA VAL A 6 39.23 -14.58 18.33
C VAL A 6 40.48 -15.20 18.99
N GLU A 7 41.01 -16.29 18.43
CA GLU A 7 42.28 -16.88 18.88
C GLU A 7 43.50 -16.01 18.52
N LYS A 8 43.51 -15.34 17.36
CA LYS A 8 44.60 -14.41 17.01
C LYS A 8 44.64 -13.18 17.92
N PHE A 9 43.50 -12.66 18.37
CA PHE A 9 43.44 -11.50 19.26
C PHE A 9 43.83 -11.85 20.70
N THR A 10 43.46 -13.04 21.18
CA THR A 10 43.83 -13.53 22.51
C THR A 10 45.29 -14.00 22.58
N PHE A 11 45.87 -14.52 21.48
CA PHE A 11 47.29 -14.88 21.40
C PHE A 11 48.21 -13.66 21.40
N GLN A 12 47.87 -12.58 20.68
CA GLN A 12 48.67 -11.34 20.70
C GLN A 12 48.66 -10.66 22.08
N LEU A 13 47.55 -10.71 22.81
CA LEU A 13 47.50 -10.18 24.18
C LEU A 13 48.30 -11.04 25.17
N ARG A 14 48.37 -12.37 24.98
CA ARG A 14 49.24 -13.25 25.79
C ARG A 14 50.72 -13.08 25.48
N SER A 15 51.12 -12.90 24.21
CA SER A 15 52.53 -12.71 23.83
C SER A 15 53.10 -11.37 24.30
N ILE A 16 52.27 -10.32 24.33
CA ILE A 16 52.64 -9.02 24.89
C ILE A 16 52.79 -9.11 26.41
N TRP A 17 51.97 -9.93 27.09
CA TRP A 17 52.08 -10.12 28.54
C TRP A 17 53.30 -10.97 28.96
N THR A 18 53.69 -11.98 28.17
CA THR A 18 54.89 -12.79 28.44
C THR A 18 56.20 -12.11 28.03
N GLN A 19 56.20 -11.22 27.03
CA GLN A 19 57.37 -10.37 26.73
C GLN A 19 57.66 -9.35 27.82
N ILE A 20 56.63 -8.88 28.54
CA ILE A 20 56.79 -7.94 29.65
C ILE A 20 57.21 -8.67 30.95
N SER A 21 56.93 -9.97 31.09
CA SER A 21 57.27 -10.73 32.31
C SER A 21 58.68 -11.35 32.32
N ASN A 22 59.33 -11.54 31.17
CA ASN A 22 60.60 -12.28 31.06
C ASN A 22 61.82 -11.45 30.60
N GLY A 23 61.75 -10.11 30.71
CA GLY A 23 62.88 -9.22 30.42
C GLY A 23 63.94 -9.15 31.53
N GLY A 24 64.35 -10.29 32.10
CA GLY A 24 65.39 -10.36 33.11
C GLY A 24 66.40 -11.45 32.80
N LEU A 25 67.69 -11.08 32.79
CA LEU A 25 68.92 -11.87 32.71
C LEU A 25 69.53 -12.07 31.32
N LEU A 26 70.42 -11.14 30.95
CA LEU A 26 71.74 -11.49 30.40
C LEU A 26 72.80 -10.46 30.87
N PHE A 27 73.82 -10.99 31.56
CA PHE A 27 75.13 -10.43 31.98
C PHE A 27 75.22 -9.48 33.19
N GLY A 28 76.09 -9.87 34.15
CA GLY A 28 76.59 -9.09 35.30
C GLY A 28 77.45 -7.90 34.85
N ASP A 29 77.82 -6.93 35.69
CA ASP A 29 78.21 -6.99 37.09
C ASP A 29 77.86 -5.69 37.84
N ARG A 30 77.89 -5.76 39.18
CA ARG A 30 77.44 -4.80 40.21
C ARG A 30 77.65 -3.30 39.95
N VAL A 31 76.56 -2.53 40.02
CA VAL A 31 76.53 -1.15 40.53
C VAL A 31 75.35 -0.97 41.49
N SER A 32 75.64 -0.29 42.59
CA SER A 32 74.87 0.00 43.80
C SER A 32 73.51 0.66 43.62
N ASP A 33 72.59 0.28 44.51
CA ASP A 33 71.46 1.03 45.08
C ASP A 33 70.76 2.09 44.22
N TYR A 34 69.55 1.75 43.76
CA TYR A 34 68.33 2.57 43.91
C TYR A 34 67.11 1.71 43.49
N ARG A 35 66.50 0.99 44.45
CA ARG A 35 65.23 0.27 44.21
C ARG A 35 64.07 1.27 44.10
N GLN A 36 63.87 1.87 42.92
CA GLN A 36 62.58 2.46 42.59
C GLN A 36 61.60 1.34 42.20
N ARG A 37 60.74 0.95 43.13
CA ARG A 37 59.59 0.09 42.83
C ARG A 37 58.67 0.87 41.89
N LEU A 38 58.57 0.45 40.63
CA LEU A 38 57.50 0.85 39.71
C LEU A 38 56.16 0.38 40.29
N VAL A 39 55.53 1.25 41.07
CA VAL A 39 54.15 1.05 41.53
C VAL A 39 53.27 1.32 40.31
N VAL A 40 52.84 0.25 39.63
CA VAL A 40 51.77 0.33 38.63
C VAL A 40 50.49 0.73 39.37
N ARG A 41 50.22 2.04 39.44
CA ARG A 41 48.95 2.56 39.95
C ARG A 41 47.85 1.99 39.07
N ARG A 42 46.89 1.27 39.68
CA ARG A 42 45.70 0.80 38.98
C ARG A 42 45.08 1.99 38.24
N PRO A 43 44.75 1.86 36.95
CA PRO A 43 44.13 2.94 36.22
C PRO A 43 42.89 3.38 36.99
N PRO A 44 42.67 4.70 37.16
CA PRO A 44 41.49 5.21 37.83
C PRO A 44 40.22 4.60 37.24
N ASN A 45 39.25 4.24 38.09
CA ASN A 45 37.98 3.64 37.65
C ASN A 45 37.24 4.50 36.60
N TRP A 46 37.47 5.81 36.56
CA TRP A 46 36.89 6.70 35.55
C TRP A 46 37.41 6.42 34.13
N ILE A 47 38.64 5.93 33.95
CA ILE A 47 39.18 5.57 32.63
C ILE A 47 38.43 4.34 32.09
N PHE A 48 38.15 3.36 32.97
CA PHE A 48 37.35 2.20 32.62
C PHE A 48 35.93 2.60 32.18
N TRP A 49 35.26 3.46 32.96
CA TRP A 49 33.93 3.96 32.61
C TRP A 49 33.94 4.82 31.33
N ALA A 50 34.95 5.67 31.14
CA ALA A 50 35.09 6.46 29.92
C ALA A 50 35.30 5.59 28.67
N LEU A 51 36.12 4.55 28.79
CA LEU A 51 36.38 3.60 27.70
C LEU A 51 35.12 2.78 27.40
N LEU A 52 34.42 2.28 28.43
CA LEU A 52 33.13 1.60 28.28
C LEU A 52 32.09 2.48 27.58
N CYS A 53 31.91 3.73 28.04
CA CYS A 53 30.98 4.67 27.42
C CYS A 53 31.35 4.94 25.95
N THR A 54 32.65 5.06 25.64
CA THR A 54 33.13 5.29 24.27
C THR A 54 32.86 4.07 23.39
N THR A 55 33.12 2.86 23.88
CA THR A 55 32.81 1.61 23.16
C THR A 55 31.31 1.44 22.93
N VAL A 56 30.48 1.73 23.94
CA VAL A 56 29.02 1.71 23.80
C VAL A 56 28.57 2.76 22.79
N ALA A 57 29.11 3.98 22.83
CA ALA A 57 28.78 5.03 21.88
C ALA A 57 29.17 4.68 20.44
N LEU A 58 30.36 4.09 20.24
CA LEU A 58 30.80 3.56 18.94
C LEU A 58 29.92 2.42 18.44
N GLY A 59 29.54 1.50 19.33
CA GLY A 59 28.63 0.39 19.02
C GLY A 59 27.23 0.90 18.64
N VAL A 60 26.72 1.88 19.37
CA VAL A 60 25.47 2.57 19.03
C VAL A 60 25.59 3.28 17.69
N PHE A 61 26.67 4.03 17.45
CA PHE A 61 26.88 4.71 16.17
C PHE A 61 26.92 3.72 14.98
N TYR A 62 27.66 2.63 15.13
CA TYR A 62 27.72 1.56 14.14
C TYR A 62 26.34 0.92 13.88
N GLU A 63 25.56 0.71 14.93
CA GLU A 63 24.20 0.18 14.81
C GLU A 63 23.24 1.20 14.18
N LEU A 64 23.39 2.49 14.46
CA LEU A 64 22.60 3.56 13.83
C LEU A 64 22.90 3.70 12.34
N GLU A 65 24.13 3.42 11.92
CA GLU A 65 24.56 3.52 10.52
C GLU A 65 24.24 2.27 9.70
N THR A 66 24.30 1.07 10.32
CA THR A 66 24.16 -0.22 9.62
C THR A 66 22.89 -1.01 9.97
N SER A 67 22.24 -0.76 11.10
CA SER A 67 21.09 -1.53 11.62
C SER A 67 21.34 -3.06 11.66
N THR A 68 22.56 -3.50 11.96
CA THR A 68 22.96 -4.91 11.86
C THR A 68 22.32 -5.78 12.96
N LEU A 69 22.25 -5.29 14.20
CA LEU A 69 21.62 -6.00 15.31
C LEU A 69 20.09 -5.95 15.20
N GLN A 70 19.54 -4.79 14.84
CA GLN A 70 18.12 -4.59 14.61
C GLN A 70 17.61 -5.54 13.52
N SER A 71 18.30 -5.61 12.38
CA SER A 71 17.90 -6.47 11.26
C SER A 71 17.85 -7.94 11.67
N ARG A 72 18.85 -8.43 12.40
CA ARG A 72 18.85 -9.80 12.94
C ARG A 72 17.71 -10.05 13.93
N LEU A 73 17.46 -9.11 14.84
CA LEU A 73 16.41 -9.24 15.85
C LEU A 73 15.03 -9.26 15.19
N PHE A 74 14.71 -8.26 14.37
CA PHE A 74 13.41 -8.14 13.71
C PHE A 74 13.16 -9.32 12.78
N SER A 75 14.13 -9.73 11.94
CA SER A 75 13.95 -10.90 11.08
C SER A 75 13.77 -12.20 11.86
N HIS A 76 14.42 -12.35 13.02
CA HIS A 76 14.19 -13.51 13.89
C HIS A 76 12.79 -13.53 14.49
N VAL A 77 12.28 -12.37 14.90
CA VAL A 77 10.93 -12.18 15.44
C VAL A 77 9.88 -12.48 14.37
N VAL A 78 10.01 -11.89 13.17
CA VAL A 78 9.05 -12.09 12.07
C VAL A 78 8.99 -13.55 11.62
N ARG A 79 10.10 -14.29 11.64
CA ARG A 79 10.10 -15.72 11.30
C ARG A 79 9.20 -16.58 12.20
N LYS A 80 8.87 -16.11 13.41
CA LYS A 80 7.93 -16.77 14.33
C LYS A 80 6.49 -16.28 14.17
N MET A 81 6.28 -15.20 13.42
CA MET A 81 4.98 -14.60 13.12
C MET A 81 4.41 -15.22 11.85
N THR A 82 3.97 -16.47 11.95
CA THR A 82 3.44 -17.25 10.83
C THR A 82 1.93 -17.44 10.96
N TYR A 83 1.30 -17.78 9.84
CA TYR A 83 -0.09 -18.26 9.79
C TYR A 83 -0.18 -19.45 8.83
N THR A 84 -1.21 -20.27 9.01
CA THR A 84 -1.59 -21.35 8.10
C THR A 84 -3.08 -21.22 7.78
N ILE A 85 -3.51 -21.68 6.61
CA ILE A 85 -4.93 -21.80 6.30
C ILE A 85 -5.30 -23.26 6.61
N GLU A 86 -6.31 -23.44 7.47
CA GLU A 86 -6.81 -24.76 7.86
C GLU A 86 -8.32 -24.81 7.65
N GLN A 87 -8.84 -26.03 7.50
CA GLN A 87 -10.26 -26.30 7.32
C GLN A 87 -11.07 -25.92 8.57
N GLY A 88 -12.25 -25.35 8.33
CA GLY A 88 -13.21 -24.90 9.33
C GLY A 88 -12.85 -23.58 10.02
N PRO A 89 -13.70 -23.13 10.96
CA PRO A 89 -13.47 -21.90 11.71
C PRO A 89 -12.23 -22.00 12.62
N SER A 90 -11.62 -20.84 12.85
CA SER A 90 -10.40 -20.64 13.62
C SER A 90 -10.71 -19.87 14.89
N THR A 91 -10.18 -20.36 16.02
CA THR A 91 -10.26 -19.67 17.32
C THR A 91 -9.02 -18.84 17.63
N THR A 92 -8.00 -18.88 16.77
CA THR A 92 -6.70 -18.22 17.00
C THR A 92 -6.47 -17.03 16.09
N VAL A 93 -7.31 -16.83 15.07
CA VAL A 93 -7.28 -15.63 14.23
C VAL A 93 -7.71 -14.42 15.06
N VAL A 94 -6.97 -13.33 14.90
CA VAL A 94 -7.29 -12.04 15.54
C VAL A 94 -7.58 -11.05 14.43
N PHE A 95 -8.78 -10.49 14.40
CA PHE A 95 -9.14 -9.44 13.44
C PHE A 95 -8.73 -8.05 13.96
N PRO A 96 -8.31 -7.13 13.08
CA PRO A 96 -8.01 -5.76 13.49
C PRO A 96 -9.25 -5.07 14.04
N LYS A 97 -9.07 -4.16 15.00
CA LYS A 97 -10.17 -3.46 15.69
C LYS A 97 -10.43 -2.04 15.17
N ASP A 98 -9.41 -1.43 14.57
CA ASP A 98 -9.43 -0.03 14.13
C ASP A 98 -8.44 0.14 12.97
N GLY A 99 -8.43 1.33 12.37
CA GLY A 99 -7.53 1.73 11.29
C GLY A 99 -8.30 2.09 10.01
N PRO A 100 -8.02 3.24 9.37
CA PRO A 100 -8.71 3.67 8.16
C PRO A 100 -8.70 2.63 7.02
N LEU A 101 -7.55 1.98 6.77
CA LEU A 101 -7.44 0.90 5.79
C LEU A 101 -8.26 -0.32 6.21
N ASN A 102 -8.14 -0.76 7.47
CA ASN A 102 -8.84 -1.94 7.97
C ASN A 102 -10.37 -1.77 7.96
N LEU A 103 -10.87 -0.56 8.21
CA LEU A 103 -12.28 -0.21 8.06
C LEU A 103 -12.70 -0.26 6.60
N ARG A 104 -11.93 0.40 5.74
CA ARG A 104 -12.15 0.51 4.29
C ARG A 104 -12.14 -0.84 3.57
N ARG A 105 -11.21 -1.73 3.92
CA ARG A 105 -11.07 -3.08 3.36
C ARG A 105 -12.02 -4.10 4.01
N GLY A 106 -12.74 -3.71 5.06
CA GLY A 106 -13.66 -4.60 5.77
C GLY A 106 -13.01 -5.56 6.77
N TYR A 107 -11.70 -5.48 7.00
CA TYR A 107 -10.99 -6.38 7.91
C TYR A 107 -11.50 -6.29 9.37
N THR A 108 -11.93 -5.10 9.79
CA THR A 108 -12.58 -4.91 11.11
C THR A 108 -13.98 -5.53 11.19
N GLN A 109 -14.60 -5.79 10.05
CA GLN A 109 -15.98 -6.25 9.93
C GLN A 109 -16.08 -7.75 9.66
N ILE A 110 -14.95 -8.45 9.43
CA ILE A 110 -14.92 -9.89 9.08
C ILE A 110 -15.74 -10.73 10.04
N GLY A 111 -15.61 -10.53 11.36
CA GLY A 111 -16.40 -11.29 12.34
C GLY A 111 -17.91 -11.08 12.18
N GLY A 112 -18.35 -9.85 11.88
CA GLY A 112 -19.75 -9.54 11.62
C GLY A 112 -20.25 -10.03 10.27
N PHE A 113 -19.38 -10.05 9.24
CA PHE A 113 -19.70 -10.66 7.95
C PHE A 113 -19.87 -12.18 8.09
N GLN A 114 -18.98 -12.84 8.83
CA GLN A 114 -19.06 -14.27 9.11
C GLN A 114 -20.37 -14.62 9.80
N GLU A 115 -20.73 -13.92 10.89
CA GLU A 115 -21.99 -14.15 11.61
C GLU A 115 -23.22 -13.97 10.71
N ARG A 116 -23.23 -12.93 9.85
CA ARG A 116 -24.34 -12.71 8.90
C ARG A 116 -24.44 -13.80 7.85
N LEU A 117 -23.32 -14.23 7.28
CA LEU A 117 -23.27 -15.29 6.28
C LEU A 117 -23.70 -16.63 6.88
N GLU A 118 -23.22 -16.98 8.08
CA GLU A 118 -23.63 -18.19 8.79
C GLU A 118 -25.15 -18.22 9.07
N ASN A 119 -25.74 -17.07 9.46
CA ASN A 119 -27.19 -16.93 9.62
C ASN A 119 -27.99 -17.09 8.32
N GLN A 120 -27.35 -16.93 7.16
CA GLN A 120 -27.92 -17.14 5.83
C GLN A 120 -27.61 -18.54 5.27
N GLY A 121 -27.06 -19.45 6.08
CA GLY A 121 -26.79 -20.84 5.70
C GLY A 121 -25.42 -21.07 5.05
N TYR A 122 -24.55 -20.07 4.99
CA TYR A 122 -23.16 -20.27 4.59
C TYR A 122 -22.34 -20.94 5.70
N ARG A 123 -21.21 -21.53 5.33
CA ARG A 123 -20.27 -22.15 6.28
C ARG A 123 -18.85 -21.68 6.02
N VAL A 124 -18.06 -21.57 7.08
CA VAL A 124 -16.62 -21.35 6.96
C VAL A 124 -15.96 -22.65 6.53
N GLU A 125 -15.54 -22.72 5.27
CA GLU A 125 -14.80 -23.87 4.73
C GLU A 125 -13.36 -23.88 5.22
N GLU A 126 -12.69 -22.73 5.17
CA GLU A 126 -11.31 -22.57 5.61
C GLU A 126 -11.10 -21.22 6.30
N GLN A 127 -10.20 -21.17 7.28
CA GLN A 127 -9.84 -19.94 7.96
C GLN A 127 -8.36 -19.95 8.39
N ALA A 128 -7.77 -18.76 8.39
CA ALA A 128 -6.38 -18.59 8.85
C ALA A 128 -6.24 -18.91 10.34
N ARG A 129 -5.14 -19.56 10.71
CA ARG A 129 -4.74 -19.85 12.09
C ARG A 129 -3.41 -19.20 12.38
N PHE A 130 -3.39 -18.30 13.36
CA PHE A 130 -2.20 -17.57 13.71
C PHE A 130 -1.31 -18.38 14.64
N SER A 131 0.00 -18.24 14.49
CA SER A 131 0.93 -18.74 15.50
C SER A 131 0.65 -18.06 16.85
N PRO A 132 0.89 -18.73 17.99
CA PRO A 132 0.69 -18.11 19.31
C PRO A 132 1.46 -16.79 19.49
N TYR A 133 2.60 -16.66 18.79
CA TYR A 133 3.43 -15.47 18.83
C TYR A 133 2.81 -14.30 18.03
N LEU A 134 2.24 -14.61 16.85
CA LEU A 134 1.52 -13.63 16.04
C LEU A 134 0.26 -13.13 16.77
N ALA A 135 -0.56 -14.04 17.29
CA ALA A 135 -1.78 -13.70 18.02
C ALA A 135 -1.48 -12.78 19.22
N LYS A 136 -0.47 -13.11 20.03
CA LYS A 136 -0.07 -12.30 21.19
C LYS A 136 0.42 -10.89 20.82
N LEU A 137 1.16 -10.76 19.72
CA LEU A 137 1.62 -9.45 19.26
C LEU A 137 0.47 -8.60 18.70
N MET A 138 -0.49 -9.24 18.02
CA MET A 138 -1.70 -8.56 17.57
C MET A 138 -2.58 -8.08 18.74
N ASP A 139 -2.68 -8.86 19.82
CA ASP A 139 -3.36 -8.44 21.06
C ASP A 139 -2.70 -7.19 21.68
N TRP A 140 -1.40 -6.99 21.47
CA TRP A 140 -0.68 -5.79 21.91
C TRP A 140 -0.87 -4.58 20.98
N GLY A 141 -1.57 -4.75 19.86
CA GLY A 141 -1.80 -3.74 18.83
C GLY A 141 -0.63 -3.59 17.87
N ILE A 142 0.17 -4.65 17.67
CA ILE A 142 1.20 -4.70 16.61
C ILE A 142 0.56 -5.22 15.33
N THR A 143 0.70 -4.47 14.24
CA THR A 143 0.19 -4.88 12.93
C THR A 143 0.95 -6.11 12.45
N PRO A 144 0.25 -7.15 11.96
CA PRO A 144 0.90 -8.33 11.38
C PRO A 144 1.83 -7.94 10.22
N PRO A 145 3.03 -8.56 10.11
CA PRO A 145 4.01 -8.21 9.11
C PRO A 145 3.74 -8.90 7.76
N TYR A 146 2.49 -9.02 7.34
CA TYR A 146 2.18 -9.50 5.99
C TYR A 146 2.28 -8.36 4.97
N ARG A 147 2.31 -8.71 3.69
CA ARG A 147 2.17 -7.70 2.62
C ARG A 147 0.72 -7.27 2.64
N ASP A 148 0.46 -5.98 2.83
CA ASP A 148 -0.85 -5.44 2.57
C ASP A 148 -1.11 -5.64 1.05
N PRO A 149 -2.16 -6.36 0.63
CA PRO A 149 -2.43 -6.54 -0.79
C PRO A 149 -2.68 -5.17 -1.43
N GLY A 150 -1.82 -4.79 -2.38
CA GLY A 150 -1.95 -3.51 -3.11
C GLY A 150 -3.30 -3.42 -3.82
N LEU A 151 -3.66 -4.51 -4.51
CA LEU A 151 -4.90 -4.69 -5.28
C LEU A 151 -6.06 -5.25 -4.43
N ALA A 152 -6.33 -4.68 -3.27
CA ALA A 152 -7.44 -5.14 -2.42
C ALA A 152 -8.76 -4.49 -2.87
N GLY A 153 -9.76 -5.22 -3.33
CA GLY A 153 -11.02 -4.62 -3.79
C GLY A 153 -12.06 -5.68 -4.12
N LEU A 154 -13.31 -5.27 -4.32
CA LEU A 154 -14.36 -6.22 -4.64
C LEU A 154 -14.14 -6.81 -6.03
N GLU A 155 -13.86 -8.12 -6.08
CA GLU A 155 -13.89 -8.93 -7.29
C GLU A 155 -15.11 -9.86 -7.25
N ILE A 156 -15.96 -9.80 -8.27
CA ILE A 156 -17.07 -10.74 -8.45
C ILE A 156 -16.77 -11.58 -9.69
N LYS A 157 -16.77 -12.90 -9.52
CA LYS A 157 -16.50 -13.90 -10.56
C LYS A 157 -17.74 -14.74 -10.84
N SER A 158 -17.90 -15.19 -12.08
CA SER A 158 -18.89 -16.18 -12.49
C SER A 158 -18.55 -17.58 -11.98
N ALA A 159 -19.44 -18.54 -12.21
CA ALA A 159 -19.23 -19.94 -11.88
C ALA A 159 -17.97 -20.53 -12.54
N ASP A 160 -17.63 -20.09 -13.76
CA ASP A 160 -16.43 -20.51 -14.49
C ASP A 160 -15.17 -19.68 -14.17
N GLY A 161 -15.25 -18.76 -13.20
CA GLY A 161 -14.13 -17.91 -12.76
C GLY A 161 -13.90 -16.66 -13.60
N SER A 162 -14.73 -16.40 -14.62
CA SER A 162 -14.67 -15.17 -15.42
C SER A 162 -15.02 -13.95 -14.57
N LEU A 163 -14.31 -12.83 -14.77
CA LEU A 163 -14.51 -11.62 -13.99
C LEU A 163 -15.79 -10.88 -14.44
N LEU A 164 -16.78 -10.77 -13.55
CA LEU A 164 -18.04 -10.05 -13.76
C LEU A 164 -17.98 -8.61 -13.26
N HIS A 165 -17.24 -8.37 -12.18
CA HIS A 165 -17.02 -7.03 -11.62
C HIS A 165 -15.64 -6.95 -10.98
N ASN A 166 -14.97 -5.82 -11.17
CA ASN A 166 -13.79 -5.46 -10.42
C ASN A 166 -13.87 -3.98 -10.05
N ALA A 167 -13.79 -3.71 -8.75
CA ALA A 167 -13.79 -2.35 -8.23
C ALA A 167 -12.46 -1.61 -8.45
N ILE A 168 -11.35 -2.33 -8.60
CA ILE A 168 -10.04 -1.74 -8.88
C ILE A 168 -9.70 -1.96 -10.35
N ALA A 169 -9.55 -0.85 -11.07
CA ALA A 169 -8.98 -0.90 -12.39
C ALA A 169 -7.46 -1.13 -12.26
N ARG A 170 -6.99 -2.34 -12.59
CA ARG A 170 -5.58 -2.76 -12.45
C ARG A 170 -4.59 -1.86 -13.19
N ASP A 171 -5.07 -1.07 -14.14
CA ASP A 171 -4.32 -0.09 -14.91
C ASP A 171 -4.01 1.21 -14.15
N GLN A 172 -4.49 1.35 -12.91
CA GLN A 172 -4.32 2.54 -12.08
C GLN A 172 -3.29 2.39 -10.94
N GLU A 173 -2.60 1.26 -10.86
CA GLU A 173 -1.59 0.97 -9.84
C GLU A 173 -0.27 0.47 -10.46
N PHE A 174 0.84 0.69 -9.75
CA PHE A 174 2.11 0.03 -10.07
C PHE A 174 2.15 -1.36 -9.43
N GLU A 175 2.39 -2.41 -10.22
CA GLU A 175 2.50 -3.78 -9.70
C GLU A 175 3.92 -4.07 -9.17
N SER A 176 4.91 -3.45 -9.80
CA SER A 176 6.33 -3.65 -9.52
C SER A 176 7.11 -2.34 -9.46
N TYR A 177 8.31 -2.39 -8.86
CA TYR A 177 9.17 -1.21 -8.76
C TYR A 177 9.68 -0.74 -10.13
N ASP A 178 9.88 -1.68 -11.05
CA ASP A 178 10.46 -1.41 -12.37
C ASP A 178 9.48 -0.66 -13.30
N GLU A 179 8.19 -0.66 -12.97
CA GLU A 179 7.18 0.17 -13.66
C GLU A 179 7.21 1.65 -13.24
N ILE A 180 7.79 1.97 -12.08
CA ILE A 180 7.85 3.35 -11.59
C ILE A 180 8.94 4.09 -12.38
N PRO A 181 8.59 5.14 -13.15
CA PRO A 181 9.61 5.89 -13.88
C PRO A 181 10.64 6.49 -12.91
N PRO A 182 11.95 6.42 -13.19
CA PRO A 182 12.99 6.89 -12.26
C PRO A 182 12.80 8.34 -11.82
N LEU A 183 12.22 9.17 -12.69
CA LEU A 183 11.92 10.57 -12.43
C LEU A 183 10.83 10.75 -11.37
N VAL A 184 9.81 9.88 -11.34
CA VAL A 184 8.76 9.86 -10.31
C VAL A 184 9.34 9.46 -8.95
N ALA A 185 10.15 8.39 -8.92
CA ALA A 185 10.83 7.94 -7.72
C ALA A 185 11.74 9.03 -7.13
N LYS A 186 12.57 9.67 -7.97
CA LYS A 186 13.43 10.80 -7.58
C LYS A 186 12.62 11.99 -7.05
N GLY A 187 11.52 12.35 -7.74
CA GLY A 187 10.61 13.41 -7.32
C GLY A 187 10.03 13.16 -5.94
N LEU A 188 9.50 11.97 -5.71
CA LEU A 188 8.94 11.56 -4.42
C LEU A 188 10.00 11.57 -3.31
N LEU A 189 11.16 10.95 -3.53
CA LEU A 189 12.25 10.91 -2.54
C LEU A 189 12.79 12.31 -2.20
N LEU A 190 12.79 13.24 -3.15
CA LEU A 190 13.17 14.63 -2.88
C LEU A 190 12.13 15.33 -2.00
N ILE A 191 10.83 15.15 -2.29
CA ILE A 191 9.73 15.80 -1.56
C ILE A 191 9.60 15.25 -0.14
N GLU A 192 9.67 13.93 0.02
CA GLU A 192 9.41 13.22 1.27
C GLU A 192 10.65 12.85 2.09
N ASN A 193 11.84 13.20 1.59
CA ASN A 193 13.14 13.25 2.28
C ASN A 193 14.07 12.01 2.08
N ARG A 194 15.37 12.30 2.08
CA ARG A 194 16.41 11.71 1.20
C ARG A 194 16.96 10.31 1.53
N LYS A 195 16.54 9.65 2.62
CA LYS A 195 17.21 8.40 3.07
C LYS A 195 16.48 7.10 2.74
N LEU A 196 15.29 7.16 2.15
CA LEU A 196 14.65 6.00 1.53
C LEU A 196 15.22 5.65 0.15
N ALA A 197 16.43 6.13 -0.18
CA ALA A 197 17.15 5.72 -1.37
C ALA A 197 17.15 4.19 -1.47
N VAL A 198 16.60 3.68 -2.57
CA VAL A 198 16.54 2.24 -2.86
C VAL A 198 17.95 1.63 -2.85
N GLU A 199 18.94 2.44 -3.19
CA GLU A 199 20.36 2.14 -3.14
C GLU A 199 20.98 2.77 -1.88
N SER A 200 20.89 2.07 -0.75
CA SER A 200 21.62 2.41 0.48
C SER A 200 22.94 1.66 0.45
N ALA A 201 24.03 2.29 0.89
CA ALA A 201 25.32 1.63 1.10
C ALA A 201 25.23 0.45 2.09
N HIS A 202 24.23 0.46 2.97
CA HIS A 202 23.94 -0.61 3.90
C HIS A 202 22.55 -1.21 3.61
N PRO A 203 22.48 -2.42 3.02
CA PRO A 203 21.23 -3.10 2.71
C PRO A 203 20.38 -3.45 3.94
N THR A 204 20.99 -3.48 5.12
CA THR A 204 20.35 -3.82 6.40
C THR A 204 19.63 -2.65 7.07
N ASN A 205 19.79 -1.43 6.55
CA ASN A 205 19.23 -0.22 7.17
C ASN A 205 17.72 -0.28 7.33
N ASN A 206 17.25 0.12 8.50
CA ASN A 206 15.83 0.20 8.77
C ASN A 206 15.21 1.39 8.02
N PRO A 207 14.33 1.18 7.02
CA PRO A 207 13.73 2.26 6.25
C PRO A 207 12.68 3.07 7.05
N VAL A 208 12.30 2.57 8.23
CA VAL A 208 11.26 3.14 9.07
C VAL A 208 11.80 4.23 9.98
N VAL A 209 13.07 4.17 10.37
CA VAL A 209 13.65 5.07 11.38
C VAL A 209 14.79 5.89 10.80
N GLU A 210 14.59 7.20 10.69
CA GLU A 210 15.65 8.15 10.37
C GLU A 210 16.27 8.74 11.64
N TRP A 211 17.30 8.08 12.18
CA TRP A 211 17.95 8.49 13.43
C TRP A 211 18.50 9.92 13.42
N ASN A 212 19.06 10.38 12.30
CA ASN A 212 19.53 11.77 12.17
C ASN A 212 18.39 12.78 12.31
N ARG A 213 17.19 12.42 11.81
CA ARG A 213 16.00 13.26 11.86
C ARG A 213 15.34 13.19 13.23
N MET A 214 15.30 12.02 13.87
CA MET A 214 14.86 11.91 15.27
C MET A 214 15.78 12.69 16.21
N ALA A 215 17.10 12.64 16.01
CA ALA A 215 18.05 13.44 16.77
C ALA A 215 17.82 14.94 16.55
N LYS A 216 17.76 15.38 15.28
CA LYS A 216 17.49 16.79 14.93
C LYS A 216 16.15 17.28 15.47
N ALA A 217 15.09 16.47 15.35
CA ALA A 217 13.75 16.75 15.87
C ALA A 217 13.74 16.81 17.41
N SER A 218 14.48 15.94 18.09
CA SER A 218 14.59 15.95 19.56
C SER A 218 15.37 17.17 20.06
N LEU A 219 16.47 17.53 19.37
CA LEU A 219 17.23 18.75 19.66
C LEU A 219 16.40 20.02 19.42
N THR A 220 15.64 20.08 18.31
CA THR A 220 14.74 21.21 18.03
C THR A 220 13.56 21.28 18.99
N TYR A 221 13.00 20.15 19.44
CA TYR A 221 11.97 20.09 20.48
C TYR A 221 12.50 20.52 21.86
N ALA A 222 13.71 20.09 22.24
CA ALA A 222 14.35 20.56 23.45
C ALA A 222 14.64 22.07 23.39
N GLY A 223 15.11 22.55 22.23
CA GLY A 223 15.32 23.98 21.98
C GLY A 223 14.03 24.80 22.06
N SER A 224 12.92 24.30 21.49
CA SER A 224 11.63 25.00 21.55
C SER A 224 11.02 25.00 22.95
N LYS A 225 11.22 23.94 23.74
CA LYS A 225 10.86 23.92 25.18
C LYS A 225 11.70 24.88 26.02
N LEU A 226 12.91 25.22 25.56
CA LEU A 226 13.77 26.24 26.14
C LEU A 226 13.52 27.65 25.56
N GLY A 227 12.46 27.84 24.78
CA GLY A 227 12.04 29.15 24.26
C GLY A 227 12.75 29.62 22.98
N LEU A 228 13.53 28.77 22.31
CA LEU A 228 14.17 29.11 21.04
C LEU A 228 13.14 29.05 19.89
N PRO A 229 13.14 30.02 18.96
CA PRO A 229 12.26 30.01 17.79
C PRO A 229 12.76 29.03 16.72
N VAL A 230 12.67 27.74 17.02
CA VAL A 230 13.03 26.65 16.11
C VAL A 230 11.79 26.08 15.45
N ARG A 231 11.76 26.05 14.11
CA ARG A 231 10.70 25.36 13.36
C ARG A 231 10.82 23.86 13.63
N LEU A 232 9.77 23.27 14.20
CA LEU A 232 9.65 21.82 14.36
C LEU A 232 9.53 21.18 12.97
N GLU A 233 10.61 20.53 12.53
CA GLU A 233 10.56 19.68 11.34
C GLU A 233 9.86 18.37 11.72
N GLY A 234 8.81 18.00 10.97
CA GLY A 234 8.17 16.68 11.14
C GLY A 234 9.21 15.57 10.97
N GLY A 235 9.16 14.51 11.78
CA GLY A 235 10.22 13.48 11.88
C GLY A 235 9.95 12.15 11.15
N SER A 236 8.79 12.01 10.51
CA SER A 236 8.29 10.72 10.01
C SER A 236 8.81 10.36 8.60
N THR A 237 9.33 9.14 8.46
CA THR A 237 9.78 8.51 7.19
C THR A 237 8.59 8.09 6.31
N LEU A 238 8.80 7.79 5.02
CA LEU A 238 7.73 7.27 4.15
C LEU A 238 7.04 6.04 4.74
N ALA A 239 7.79 5.09 5.32
CA ALA A 239 7.20 3.90 5.91
C ALA A 239 6.29 4.23 7.12
N THR A 240 6.70 5.18 7.96
CA THR A 240 5.84 5.62 9.08
C THR A 240 4.65 6.45 8.60
N GLN A 241 4.80 7.25 7.54
CA GLN A 241 3.68 7.98 6.94
C GLN A 241 2.68 7.01 6.31
N LEU A 242 3.16 5.98 5.60
CA LEU A 242 2.33 4.91 5.06
C LEU A 242 1.57 4.21 6.19
N GLU A 243 2.26 3.77 7.26
CA GLU A 243 1.58 3.13 8.40
C GLU A 243 0.57 4.09 9.07
N LYS A 244 0.86 5.41 9.08
CA LYS A 244 -0.08 6.42 9.58
C LYS A 244 -1.34 6.48 8.72
N TYR A 245 -1.19 6.57 7.39
CA TYR A 245 -2.31 6.61 6.44
C TYR A 245 -3.14 5.34 6.50
N LEU A 246 -2.50 4.18 6.64
CA LEU A 246 -3.17 2.90 6.64
C LEU A 246 -3.87 2.61 7.99
N HIS A 247 -3.26 2.95 9.12
CA HIS A 247 -3.67 2.40 10.42
C HIS A 247 -4.00 3.43 11.51
N SER A 248 -3.71 4.73 11.33
CA SER A 248 -3.96 5.74 12.38
C SER A 248 -5.29 6.48 12.18
N PRO A 249 -6.24 6.44 13.14
CA PRO A 249 -7.50 7.17 13.05
C PRO A 249 -7.29 8.69 13.18
N GLU A 250 -7.90 9.48 12.27
CA GLU A 250 -7.68 10.94 12.12
C GLU A 250 -8.16 11.85 13.28
N GLY A 251 -8.34 11.33 14.50
CA GLY A 251 -8.98 12.09 15.58
C GLY A 251 -8.53 11.81 17.00
N ARG A 252 -7.56 10.90 17.22
CA ARG A 252 -7.00 10.66 18.55
C ARG A 252 -5.57 11.18 18.60
N THR A 253 -5.27 12.05 19.57
CA THR A 253 -3.90 12.46 19.90
C THR A 253 -3.02 11.21 19.99
N GLU A 254 -2.11 11.05 19.03
CA GLU A 254 -1.12 9.96 19.00
C GLU A 254 -0.37 9.95 20.34
N SER A 255 -0.65 8.97 21.20
CA SER A 255 0.13 8.82 22.41
C SER A 255 1.56 8.41 22.03
N ALA A 256 2.54 8.74 22.86
CA ALA A 256 3.93 8.33 22.61
C ALA A 256 4.05 6.79 22.46
N SER A 257 3.20 6.03 23.15
CA SER A 257 3.10 4.57 23.02
C SER A 257 2.58 4.13 21.65
N ASP A 258 1.59 4.80 21.07
CA ASP A 258 1.05 4.43 19.76
C ASP A 258 2.09 4.64 18.67
N LYS A 259 2.85 5.73 18.75
CA LYS A 259 3.96 6.00 17.84
C LYS A 259 5.07 4.95 17.93
N ILE A 260 5.35 4.42 19.12
CA ILE A 260 6.32 3.31 19.30
C ILE A 260 5.78 2.03 18.66
N LYS A 261 4.51 1.68 18.88
CA LYS A 261 3.87 0.51 18.26
C LYS A 261 3.87 0.62 16.74
N GLN A 262 3.62 1.81 16.20
CA GLN A 262 3.66 2.08 14.77
C GLN A 262 5.06 1.88 14.18
N ILE A 263 6.10 2.44 14.80
CA ILE A 263 7.50 2.25 14.38
C ILE A 263 7.88 0.77 14.46
N PHE A 264 7.47 0.08 15.52
CA PHE A 264 7.77 -1.35 15.70
C PHE A 264 7.07 -2.21 14.64
N SER A 265 5.79 -1.97 14.38
CA SER A 265 5.00 -2.69 13.36
C SER A 265 5.57 -2.49 11.96
N ALA A 266 5.85 -1.24 11.59
CA ALA A 266 6.47 -0.92 10.31
C ALA A 266 7.88 -1.53 10.19
N SER A 267 8.66 -1.60 11.29
CA SER A 267 10.00 -2.23 11.27
C SER A 267 9.89 -3.74 11.05
N LEU A 268 8.93 -4.41 11.70
CA LEU A 268 8.65 -5.82 11.45
C LEU A 268 8.27 -6.07 9.99
N LYS A 269 7.37 -5.26 9.42
CA LYS A 269 7.02 -5.32 7.99
C LYS A 269 8.26 -5.17 7.10
N ALA A 270 9.14 -4.22 7.39
CA ALA A 270 10.35 -3.97 6.60
C ALA A 270 11.38 -5.11 6.62
N TYR A 271 11.43 -5.89 7.71
CA TYR A 271 12.37 -7.02 7.89
C TYR A 271 11.75 -8.40 7.63
N ARG A 272 10.52 -8.45 7.06
CA ARG A 272 9.80 -9.69 6.78
C ARG A 272 10.56 -10.64 5.87
N ASP A 273 11.13 -10.11 4.80
CA ASP A 273 11.86 -10.90 3.79
C ASP A 273 13.31 -11.18 4.21
N GLY A 274 13.68 -10.84 5.45
CA GLY A 274 15.00 -11.04 6.03
C GLY A 274 15.72 -9.75 6.39
N ALA A 275 17.02 -9.87 6.71
CA ALA A 275 17.82 -8.76 7.21
C ALA A 275 18.08 -7.68 6.14
N ASN A 276 17.96 -8.02 4.86
CA ASN A 276 18.13 -7.11 3.73
C ASN A 276 16.79 -6.42 3.40
N THR A 277 16.73 -5.10 3.57
CA THR A 277 15.53 -4.28 3.41
C THR A 277 15.42 -3.64 2.02
N SER A 278 16.28 -3.98 1.06
CA SER A 278 16.22 -3.39 -0.30
C SER A 278 14.87 -3.61 -0.97
N ASN A 279 14.30 -4.82 -0.88
CA ASN A 279 12.97 -5.10 -1.41
C ASN A 279 11.88 -4.37 -0.64
N ALA A 280 11.99 -4.30 0.69
CA ALA A 280 11.05 -3.55 1.52
C ALA A 280 11.04 -2.05 1.15
N ARG A 281 12.20 -1.44 0.89
CA ARG A 281 12.30 -0.04 0.44
C ARG A 281 11.63 0.20 -0.91
N ARG A 282 11.79 -0.74 -1.86
CA ARG A 282 11.09 -0.71 -3.15
C ARG A 282 9.58 -0.80 -2.96
N ASN A 283 9.12 -1.76 -2.15
CA ASN A 283 7.70 -1.95 -1.86
C ASN A 283 7.09 -0.72 -1.17
N ILE A 284 7.78 -0.10 -0.21
CA ILE A 284 7.32 1.15 0.43
C ILE A 284 7.06 2.24 -0.61
N LEU A 285 7.88 2.33 -1.67
CA LEU A 285 7.69 3.31 -2.72
C LEU A 285 6.45 3.00 -3.58
N ILE A 286 6.28 1.73 -3.97
CA ILE A 286 5.10 1.24 -4.69
C ILE A 286 3.84 1.53 -3.87
N ASP A 287 3.80 1.06 -2.63
CA ASP A 287 2.65 1.18 -1.74
C ASP A 287 2.32 2.66 -1.48
N TYR A 288 3.33 3.52 -1.28
CA TYR A 288 3.10 4.95 -1.11
C TYR A 288 2.48 5.58 -2.36
N LEU A 289 3.02 5.29 -3.55
CA LEU A 289 2.49 5.83 -4.80
C LEU A 289 1.09 5.30 -5.11
N ASN A 290 0.74 4.07 -4.73
CA ASN A 290 -0.59 3.49 -4.95
C ASN A 290 -1.61 3.91 -3.87
N THR A 291 -1.18 4.39 -2.70
CA THR A 291 -2.09 4.67 -1.57
C THR A 291 -2.11 6.11 -1.09
N MET A 292 -1.24 6.99 -1.60
CA MET A 292 -1.17 8.39 -1.14
C MET A 292 -2.52 9.11 -1.29
N PRO A 293 -3.00 9.82 -0.25
CA PRO A 293 -4.31 10.48 -0.30
C PRO A 293 -4.26 11.72 -1.20
N LEU A 294 -5.20 11.82 -2.15
CA LEU A 294 -5.28 12.93 -3.11
C LEU A 294 -6.66 13.63 -3.08
N ALA A 295 -7.20 13.74 -1.85
CA ALA A 295 -8.51 14.31 -1.55
C ALA A 295 -9.65 13.56 -2.27
N ALA A 296 -10.86 14.12 -2.21
CA ALA A 296 -11.99 13.61 -2.96
C ALA A 296 -12.28 14.52 -4.16
N ALA A 297 -12.43 13.94 -5.36
CA ALA A 297 -12.91 14.69 -6.52
C ALA A 297 -14.41 14.46 -6.72
N PRO A 298 -15.16 15.50 -7.16
CA PRO A 298 -16.56 15.35 -7.54
C PRO A 298 -16.73 14.26 -8.61
N GLY A 299 -17.64 13.31 -8.37
CA GLY A 299 -17.90 12.19 -9.28
C GLY A 299 -16.98 10.98 -9.12
N PHE A 300 -15.87 11.08 -8.38
CA PHE A 300 -14.95 9.97 -8.08
C PHE A 300 -14.99 9.52 -6.61
N GLY A 301 -15.34 10.41 -5.69
CA GLY A 301 -15.19 10.14 -4.25
C GLY A 301 -13.74 10.28 -3.80
N GLU A 302 -13.34 9.59 -2.72
CA GLU A 302 -11.95 9.62 -2.22
C GLU A 302 -10.96 9.00 -3.21
N ILE A 303 -9.94 9.77 -3.59
CA ILE A 303 -8.87 9.36 -4.49
C ILE A 303 -7.66 8.96 -3.66
N ASN A 304 -7.15 7.76 -3.90
CA ASN A 304 -5.92 7.28 -3.28
C ASN A 304 -5.01 6.73 -4.39
N GLY A 305 -3.75 7.15 -4.36
CA GLY A 305 -2.75 6.72 -5.32
C GLY A 305 -2.62 7.60 -6.56
N LEU A 306 -1.45 7.49 -7.19
CA LEU A 306 -1.05 8.33 -8.32
C LEU A 306 -1.92 8.08 -9.55
N GLY A 307 -2.24 6.83 -9.88
CA GLY A 307 -3.03 6.50 -11.07
C GLY A 307 -4.45 7.06 -11.01
N GLN A 308 -5.18 6.81 -9.91
CA GLN A 308 -6.50 7.42 -9.68
C GLN A 308 -6.40 8.96 -9.67
N GLY A 309 -5.33 9.52 -9.11
CA GLY A 309 -5.10 10.97 -9.12
C GLY A 309 -4.93 11.55 -10.52
N LEU A 310 -4.15 10.88 -11.37
CA LEU A 310 -3.92 11.28 -12.76
C LEU A 310 -5.23 11.24 -13.56
N GLU A 311 -6.01 10.18 -13.40
CA GLU A 311 -7.29 10.04 -14.08
C GLU A 311 -8.30 11.07 -13.58
N ALA A 312 -8.54 11.13 -12.27
CA ALA A 312 -9.61 11.94 -11.71
C ALA A 312 -9.36 13.44 -11.81
N TRP A 313 -8.12 13.89 -11.61
CA TRP A 313 -7.79 15.30 -11.67
C TRP A 313 -7.46 15.79 -13.07
N PHE A 314 -6.89 14.95 -13.94
CA PHE A 314 -6.34 15.37 -15.23
C PHE A 314 -6.83 14.56 -16.44
N GLY A 315 -7.52 13.44 -16.25
CA GLY A 315 -7.94 12.54 -17.32
C GLY A 315 -6.78 11.79 -17.97
N MET A 316 -5.69 11.58 -17.22
CA MET A 316 -4.47 10.95 -17.71
C MET A 316 -4.40 9.49 -17.26
N ASP A 317 -4.02 8.60 -18.17
CA ASP A 317 -3.77 7.18 -17.89
C ASP A 317 -2.38 6.98 -17.27
N LEU A 318 -2.28 6.14 -16.24
CA LEU A 318 -1.04 5.89 -15.50
C LEU A 318 0.03 5.23 -16.38
N ARG A 319 -0.36 4.22 -17.17
CA ARG A 319 0.61 3.44 -17.98
C ARG A 319 1.17 4.27 -19.12
N HIS A 320 0.32 5.01 -19.82
CA HIS A 320 0.73 5.94 -20.86
C HIS A 320 1.63 7.05 -20.30
N THR A 321 1.24 7.65 -19.16
CA THR A 321 2.07 8.66 -18.48
C THR A 321 3.43 8.08 -18.09
N SER A 322 3.46 6.85 -17.55
CA SER A 322 4.70 6.19 -17.15
C SER A 322 5.61 5.88 -18.34
N ALA A 323 5.05 5.47 -19.48
CA ALA A 323 5.79 5.25 -20.72
C ALA A 323 6.47 6.55 -21.21
N ILE A 324 5.75 7.68 -21.21
CA ILE A 324 6.30 9.00 -21.56
C ILE A 324 7.44 9.38 -20.61
N LEU A 325 7.27 9.16 -19.30
CA LEU A 325 8.25 9.52 -18.28
C LEU A 325 9.50 8.65 -18.28
N SER A 326 9.41 7.43 -18.80
CA SER A 326 10.52 6.49 -18.93
C SER A 326 11.33 6.68 -20.22
N ALA A 327 10.90 7.55 -21.14
CA ALA A 327 11.66 7.88 -22.34
C ALA A 327 12.99 8.58 -21.99
N ASP A 328 14.07 8.22 -22.69
CA ASP A 328 15.40 8.80 -22.45
C ASP A 328 15.46 10.29 -22.82
N GLU A 329 14.76 10.69 -23.88
CA GLU A 329 14.77 12.06 -24.38
C GLU A 329 13.93 13.01 -23.51
N ASP A 330 14.48 14.20 -23.26
CA ASP A 330 13.81 15.27 -22.53
C ASP A 330 12.94 16.11 -23.48
N THR A 331 11.71 15.63 -23.71
CA THR A 331 10.72 16.29 -24.57
C THR A 331 9.80 17.23 -23.78
N PRO A 332 9.18 18.23 -24.44
CA PRO A 332 8.14 19.06 -23.81
C PRO A 332 6.95 18.26 -23.29
N GLU A 333 6.61 17.15 -23.95
CA GLU A 333 5.56 16.22 -23.52
C GLU A 333 5.94 15.51 -22.22
N LYS A 334 7.18 15.00 -22.12
CA LYS A 334 7.73 14.43 -20.89
C LYS A 334 7.78 15.44 -19.75
N ALA A 335 8.15 16.69 -20.04
CA ALA A 335 8.14 17.76 -19.06
C ALA A 335 6.72 18.07 -18.55
N ALA A 336 5.73 18.07 -19.44
CA ALA A 336 4.32 18.27 -19.09
C ALA A 336 3.77 17.09 -18.29
N ALA A 337 4.00 15.85 -18.71
CA ALA A 337 3.63 14.65 -17.96
C ALA A 337 4.23 14.68 -16.55
N PHE A 338 5.51 15.03 -16.43
CA PHE A 338 6.18 15.08 -15.14
C PHE A 338 5.64 16.19 -14.26
N LYS A 339 5.29 17.34 -14.84
CA LYS A 339 4.65 18.44 -14.13
C LYS A 339 3.31 18.03 -13.51
N HIS A 340 2.50 17.21 -14.18
CA HIS A 340 1.24 16.69 -13.63
C HIS A 340 1.50 15.73 -12.45
N VAL A 341 2.45 14.78 -12.60
CA VAL A 341 2.83 13.89 -11.49
C VAL A 341 3.38 14.68 -10.30
N LEU A 342 4.30 15.62 -10.54
CA LEU A 342 4.91 16.43 -9.49
C LEU A 342 3.87 17.30 -8.75
N THR A 343 2.82 17.71 -9.44
CA THR A 343 1.70 18.44 -8.85
C THR A 343 0.94 17.57 -7.84
N LEU A 344 0.66 16.30 -8.16
CA LEU A 344 0.03 15.38 -7.21
C LEU A 344 0.95 15.08 -6.02
N LEU A 345 2.23 14.79 -6.27
CA LEU A 345 3.21 14.56 -5.20
C LEU A 345 3.36 15.77 -4.26
N ALA A 346 3.31 16.99 -4.81
CA ALA A 346 3.40 18.22 -4.03
C ALA A 346 2.17 18.47 -3.14
N ALA A 347 1.02 17.87 -3.48
CA ALA A 347 -0.26 18.06 -2.78
C ALA A 347 -0.40 17.17 -1.53
N VAL A 348 0.28 16.01 -1.46
CA VAL A 348 0.04 14.94 -0.45
C VAL A 348 0.02 15.42 1.00
N ARG A 349 0.77 16.47 1.35
CA ARG A 349 0.79 17.01 2.73
C ARG A 349 -0.49 17.74 3.14
N ALA A 350 -1.25 18.27 2.19
CA ALA A 350 -2.51 18.97 2.44
C ALA A 350 -3.39 18.89 1.19
N PRO A 351 -3.82 17.68 0.78
CA PRO A 351 -4.35 17.45 -0.56
C PRO A 351 -5.68 18.20 -0.77
N ALA A 352 -6.55 18.23 0.24
CA ALA A 352 -7.82 18.97 0.15
C ALA A 352 -7.61 20.49 -0.02
N TYR A 353 -6.63 21.08 0.68
CA TYR A 353 -6.30 22.49 0.52
C TYR A 353 -5.79 22.77 -0.90
N TYR A 354 -4.79 22.01 -1.36
CA TYR A 354 -4.13 22.30 -2.62
C TYR A 354 -4.95 21.96 -3.88
N LEU A 355 -5.66 20.82 -3.88
CA LEU A 355 -6.36 20.33 -5.07
C LEU A 355 -7.74 20.98 -5.26
N LEU A 356 -8.41 21.35 -4.16
CA LEU A 356 -9.74 21.94 -4.18
C LEU A 356 -9.74 23.46 -3.98
N GLN A 357 -8.89 24.01 -3.11
CA GLN A 357 -8.99 25.41 -2.69
C GLN A 357 -7.95 26.31 -3.37
N ASP A 358 -6.67 25.90 -3.39
CA ASP A 358 -5.56 26.77 -3.80
C ASP A 358 -4.59 26.09 -4.78
N ARG A 359 -5.07 25.96 -6.03
CA ARG A 359 -4.28 25.40 -7.13
C ARG A 359 -3.12 26.32 -7.55
N ALA A 360 -3.19 27.62 -7.26
CA ALA A 360 -2.12 28.56 -7.56
C ALA A 360 -0.92 28.35 -6.63
N ALA A 361 -1.15 28.16 -5.33
CA ALA A 361 -0.09 27.77 -4.40
C ALA A 361 0.48 26.39 -4.74
N LEU A 362 -0.36 25.45 -5.16
CA LEU A 362 0.11 24.13 -5.60
C LEU A 362 1.03 24.23 -6.83
N GLU A 363 0.67 25.06 -7.82
CA GLU A 363 1.48 25.31 -9.02
C GLU A 363 2.86 25.88 -8.64
N GLN A 364 2.91 26.88 -7.75
CA GLN A 364 4.17 27.43 -7.23
C GLN A 364 5.02 26.38 -6.55
N ARG A 365 4.40 25.51 -5.74
CA ARG A 365 5.07 24.43 -5.02
C ARG A 365 5.66 23.39 -5.98
N ALA A 366 4.93 22.99 -7.01
CA ALA A 366 5.43 22.10 -8.05
C ALA A 366 6.61 22.73 -8.81
N ARG A 367 6.55 24.03 -9.15
CA ARG A 367 7.68 24.74 -9.79
C ARG A 367 8.91 24.81 -8.90
N TYR A 368 8.72 24.99 -7.59
CA TYR A 368 9.80 24.99 -6.61
C TYR A 368 10.50 23.64 -6.56
N TYR A 369 9.76 22.53 -6.49
CA TYR A 369 10.35 21.19 -6.49
C TYR A 369 11.06 20.86 -7.81
N ALA A 370 10.53 21.29 -8.95
CA ALA A 370 11.23 21.15 -10.23
C ALA A 370 12.59 21.88 -10.23
N GLY A 371 12.66 23.07 -9.62
CA GLY A 371 13.92 23.80 -9.43
C GLY A 371 14.90 23.04 -8.54
N LEU A 372 14.43 22.57 -7.38
CA LEU A 372 15.25 21.77 -6.46
C LEU A 372 15.79 20.49 -7.11
N LEU A 373 15.00 19.80 -7.93
CA LEU A 373 15.46 18.60 -8.65
C LEU A 373 16.68 18.92 -9.53
N ALA A 374 16.72 20.08 -10.18
CA ALA A 374 17.88 20.51 -10.96
C ALA A 374 19.06 20.92 -10.07
N GLU A 375 18.82 21.63 -8.96
CA GLU A 375 19.87 22.02 -8.00
C GLU A 375 20.60 20.80 -7.40
N PHE A 376 19.90 19.69 -7.20
CA PHE A 376 20.48 18.43 -6.75
C PHE A 376 21.04 17.55 -7.89
N GLY A 377 21.03 18.03 -9.13
CA GLY A 377 21.51 17.29 -10.30
C GLY A 377 20.68 16.06 -10.65
N LEU A 378 19.43 15.97 -10.17
CA LEU A 378 18.54 14.84 -10.45
C LEU A 378 17.90 14.93 -11.83
N ILE A 379 17.79 16.15 -12.37
CA ILE A 379 17.40 16.49 -13.74
C ILE A 379 18.27 17.64 -14.26
N THR A 380 18.29 17.85 -15.58
CA THR A 380 19.00 18.99 -16.18
C THR A 380 18.30 20.32 -15.87
N HIS A 381 19.06 21.42 -15.85
CA HIS A 381 18.48 22.76 -15.67
C HIS A 381 17.51 23.13 -16.80
N ASP A 382 17.79 22.70 -18.03
CA ASP A 382 16.91 22.94 -19.18
C ASP A 382 15.58 22.20 -19.03
N PHE A 383 15.62 20.90 -18.71
CA PHE A 383 14.40 20.13 -18.47
C PHE A 383 13.59 20.68 -17.30
N SER A 384 14.25 21.14 -16.22
CA SER A 384 13.58 21.84 -15.12
C SER A 384 12.87 23.11 -15.58
N ALA A 385 13.47 23.90 -16.47
CA ALA A 385 12.84 25.07 -17.05
C ALA A 385 11.59 24.69 -17.87
N GLN A 386 11.66 23.62 -18.67
CA GLN A 386 10.52 23.09 -19.42
C GLN A 386 9.40 22.62 -18.48
N VAL A 387 9.70 21.85 -17.43
CA VAL A 387 8.72 21.40 -16.42
C VAL A 387 8.06 22.58 -15.72
N ARG A 388 8.82 23.63 -15.39
CA ARG A 388 8.30 24.84 -14.75
C ARG A 388 7.44 25.70 -15.69
N ALA A 389 7.64 25.58 -17.00
CA ALA A 389 6.87 26.30 -18.02
C ALA A 389 5.58 25.54 -18.42
N ALA A 390 5.56 24.21 -18.29
CA ALA A 390 4.41 23.38 -18.59
C ALA A 390 3.20 23.76 -17.72
N LYS A 391 2.00 23.75 -18.33
CA LYS A 391 0.74 24.06 -17.67
C LYS A 391 0.02 22.78 -17.23
N VAL A 392 -0.59 22.83 -16.06
CA VAL A 392 -1.43 21.75 -15.53
C VAL A 392 -2.89 22.05 -15.82
N HIS A 393 -3.59 21.10 -16.43
CA HIS A 393 -5.00 21.24 -16.80
C HIS A 393 -5.87 20.30 -15.95
N PHE A 394 -6.67 20.87 -15.05
CA PHE A 394 -7.61 20.10 -14.23
C PHE A 394 -8.92 19.84 -14.98
N LEU A 395 -9.47 18.64 -14.81
CA LEU A 395 -10.78 18.29 -15.32
C LEU A 395 -11.89 19.09 -14.63
N PRO A 396 -12.94 19.50 -15.37
CA PRO A 396 -14.17 20.03 -14.78
C PRO A 396 -14.92 18.96 -13.99
N ALA A 397 -15.49 19.34 -12.84
CA ALA A 397 -16.22 18.45 -11.92
C ALA A 397 -17.42 17.68 -12.53
N ALA A 398 -17.95 18.12 -13.68
CA ALA A 398 -19.24 17.65 -14.22
C ALA A 398 -19.15 16.49 -15.24
N ARG A 399 -17.95 15.93 -15.51
CA ARG A 399 -17.76 15.05 -16.68
C ARG A 399 -18.14 13.58 -16.52
N PHE A 400 -18.44 13.08 -15.32
CA PHE A 400 -18.57 11.63 -15.08
C PHE A 400 -20.02 11.12 -14.96
N GLY A 401 -21.01 11.93 -15.32
CA GLY A 401 -22.42 11.55 -15.34
C GLY A 401 -22.91 11.09 -16.71
N ASN A 402 -22.41 9.96 -17.23
CA ASN A 402 -23.15 9.01 -18.08
C ASN A 402 -22.18 8.00 -18.68
N THR A 403 -22.12 6.82 -18.07
CA THR A 403 -21.61 5.65 -18.77
C THR A 403 -22.81 4.71 -18.85
N GLY A 404 -23.25 4.34 -20.06
CA GLY A 404 -24.56 3.72 -20.31
C GLY A 404 -24.84 2.41 -19.52
N PHE A 405 -26.10 1.98 -19.58
CA PHE A 405 -26.58 0.74 -18.98
C PHE A 405 -26.27 -0.47 -19.87
N THR A 406 -25.03 -0.98 -19.86
CA THR A 406 -24.75 -2.25 -20.55
C THR A 406 -25.30 -3.44 -19.76
N PRO A 407 -25.71 -4.55 -20.41
CA PRO A 407 -26.18 -5.75 -19.72
C PRO A 407 -25.23 -6.26 -18.64
N GLN A 408 -23.92 -6.24 -18.90
CA GLN A 408 -22.89 -6.64 -17.93
C GLN A 408 -22.91 -5.75 -16.67
N ARG A 409 -23.14 -4.45 -16.82
CA ARG A 409 -23.22 -3.51 -15.68
C ARG A 409 -24.50 -3.68 -14.88
N LYS A 410 -25.60 -4.07 -15.53
CA LYS A 410 -26.86 -4.39 -14.86
C LYS A 410 -26.71 -5.63 -13.98
N LEU A 411 -26.17 -6.71 -14.55
CA LEU A 411 -25.85 -7.92 -13.81
C LEU A 411 -24.90 -7.63 -12.64
N SER A 412 -23.79 -6.92 -12.87
CA SER A 412 -22.86 -6.50 -11.81
C SER A 412 -23.57 -5.66 -10.73
N SER A 413 -24.51 -4.79 -11.10
CA SER A 413 -25.25 -3.98 -10.14
C SER A 413 -26.22 -4.81 -9.31
N ALA A 414 -26.95 -5.75 -9.92
CA ALA A 414 -27.84 -6.68 -9.21
C ALA A 414 -27.05 -7.55 -8.20
N LEU A 415 -25.95 -8.16 -8.65
CA LEU A 415 -25.08 -8.97 -7.80
C LEU A 415 -24.50 -8.18 -6.61
N ARG A 416 -24.18 -6.90 -6.80
CA ARG A 416 -23.72 -6.02 -5.72
C ARG A 416 -24.82 -5.63 -4.74
N VAL A 417 -26.07 -5.48 -5.19
CA VAL A 417 -27.22 -5.28 -4.28
C VAL A 417 -27.39 -6.51 -3.41
N ASP A 418 -27.40 -7.70 -3.99
CA ASP A 418 -27.55 -8.96 -3.26
C ASP A 418 -26.41 -9.17 -2.27
N LEU A 419 -25.17 -8.93 -2.70
CA LEU A 419 -24.00 -9.01 -1.83
C LEU A 419 -24.05 -7.98 -0.69
N GLY A 420 -24.48 -6.75 -0.98
CA GLY A 420 -24.67 -5.72 0.04
C GLY A 420 -25.68 -6.16 1.10
N ASN A 421 -26.78 -6.80 0.69
CA ASN A 421 -27.78 -7.36 1.60
C ASN A 421 -27.22 -8.51 2.45
N LEU A 422 -26.44 -9.42 1.86
CA LEU A 422 -25.79 -10.53 2.58
C LEU A 422 -24.81 -10.03 3.66
N LEU A 423 -24.03 -9.00 3.35
CA LEU A 423 -22.98 -8.48 4.25
C LEU A 423 -23.49 -7.38 5.19
N GLY A 424 -24.68 -6.84 4.95
CA GLY A 424 -25.21 -5.68 5.65
C GLY A 424 -24.49 -4.36 5.31
N VAL A 425 -24.01 -4.23 4.08
CA VAL A 425 -23.33 -3.03 3.56
C VAL A 425 -24.29 -2.29 2.63
N SER A 426 -24.68 -1.08 3.02
CA SER A 426 -25.80 -0.36 2.39
C SER A 426 -25.43 0.43 1.14
N ASP A 427 -24.14 0.60 0.82
CA ASP A 427 -23.71 1.43 -0.29
C ASP A 427 -22.61 0.78 -1.14
N PHE A 428 -22.69 0.98 -2.46
CA PHE A 428 -21.71 0.43 -3.41
C PHE A 428 -20.30 0.98 -3.21
N TYR A 429 -20.17 2.19 -2.65
CA TYR A 429 -18.87 2.80 -2.44
C TYR A 429 -18.08 2.04 -1.37
N SER A 430 -18.70 1.74 -0.23
CA SER A 430 -18.13 0.91 0.82
C SER A 430 -17.91 -0.53 0.33
N LEU A 431 -18.90 -1.10 -0.36
CA LEU A 431 -18.85 -2.49 -0.85
C LEU A 431 -17.68 -2.71 -1.83
N ASN A 432 -17.49 -1.81 -2.79
CA ASN A 432 -16.43 -1.90 -3.79
C ASN A 432 -15.01 -1.88 -3.17
N ARG A 433 -14.86 -1.34 -1.96
CA ARG A 433 -13.55 -1.16 -1.31
C ARG A 433 -13.16 -2.32 -0.41
N LEU A 434 -14.10 -3.21 -0.10
CA LEU A 434 -13.83 -4.43 0.65
C LEU A 434 -12.79 -5.26 -0.09
N ASP A 435 -11.83 -5.82 0.65
CA ASP A 435 -10.92 -6.82 0.11
C ASP A 435 -11.66 -8.17 0.09
N LEU A 436 -12.48 -8.36 -0.95
CA LEU A 436 -13.45 -9.43 -1.01
C LEU A 436 -13.52 -10.00 -2.42
N GLU A 437 -13.30 -11.30 -2.50
CA GLU A 437 -13.59 -12.08 -3.70
C GLU A 437 -14.89 -12.87 -3.52
N VAL A 438 -15.76 -12.80 -4.53
CA VAL A 438 -17.05 -13.51 -4.54
C VAL A 438 -17.14 -14.34 -5.81
N GLN A 439 -17.34 -15.65 -5.65
CA GLN A 439 -17.72 -16.53 -6.75
C GLN A 439 -19.24 -16.74 -6.75
N THR A 440 -19.86 -16.45 -7.89
CA THR A 440 -21.32 -16.56 -8.07
C THR A 440 -21.68 -17.85 -8.81
N SER A 441 -22.97 -18.20 -8.82
CA SER A 441 -23.49 -19.28 -9.66
C SER A 441 -23.76 -18.86 -11.10
N VAL A 442 -23.57 -17.59 -11.46
CA VAL A 442 -23.89 -17.06 -12.80
C VAL A 442 -23.00 -17.69 -13.86
N ASP A 443 -23.58 -18.06 -14.99
CA ASP A 443 -22.84 -18.55 -16.16
C ASP A 443 -22.56 -17.37 -17.12
N ALA A 444 -21.31 -16.92 -17.15
CA ALA A 444 -20.91 -15.77 -17.97
C ALA A 444 -21.07 -16.03 -19.48
N ARG A 445 -20.85 -17.26 -19.94
CA ARG A 445 -20.94 -17.60 -21.37
C ARG A 445 -22.39 -17.64 -21.81
N LEU A 446 -23.25 -18.22 -20.99
CA LEU A 446 -24.67 -18.28 -21.26
C LEU A 446 -25.29 -16.88 -21.20
N GLN A 447 -24.90 -16.07 -20.22
CA GLN A 447 -25.23 -14.65 -20.14
C GLN A 447 -24.89 -13.90 -21.43
N GLN A 448 -23.66 -14.03 -21.93
CA GLN A 448 -23.23 -13.39 -23.19
C GLN A 448 -24.09 -13.83 -24.38
N ARG A 449 -24.40 -15.13 -24.50
CA ARG A 449 -25.25 -15.64 -25.59
C ARG A 449 -26.67 -15.09 -25.54
N VAL A 450 -27.23 -14.91 -24.36
CA VAL A 450 -28.55 -14.28 -24.19
C VAL A 450 -28.49 -12.80 -24.54
N ASP A 451 -27.45 -12.09 -24.12
CA ASP A 451 -27.28 -10.67 -24.47
C ASP A 451 -27.14 -10.49 -26.00
N GLU A 452 -26.40 -11.38 -26.67
CA GLU A 452 -26.30 -11.44 -28.15
C GLU A 452 -27.65 -11.75 -28.80
N LEU A 453 -28.43 -12.69 -28.24
CA LEU A 453 -29.78 -12.98 -28.71
C LEU A 453 -30.69 -11.76 -28.57
N PHE A 454 -30.67 -11.08 -27.42
CA PHE A 454 -31.46 -9.88 -27.18
C PHE A 454 -31.11 -8.73 -28.12
N ALA A 455 -29.82 -8.59 -28.46
CA ALA A 455 -29.40 -7.63 -29.49
C ALA A 455 -29.99 -7.99 -30.86
N ARG A 456 -30.02 -9.28 -31.22
CA ARG A 456 -30.60 -9.77 -32.49
C ARG A 456 -32.13 -9.70 -32.52
N LEU A 457 -32.82 -9.79 -31.38
CA LEU A 457 -34.28 -9.66 -31.32
C LEU A 457 -34.78 -8.25 -31.69
N LYS A 458 -33.89 -7.25 -31.73
CA LYS A 458 -34.19 -5.91 -32.27
C LYS A 458 -34.16 -5.87 -33.81
N ASP A 459 -33.62 -6.90 -34.47
CA ASP A 459 -33.53 -6.99 -35.92
C ASP A 459 -34.77 -7.66 -36.50
N ARG A 460 -35.49 -6.94 -37.35
CA ARG A 460 -36.70 -7.43 -38.00
C ARG A 460 -36.43 -8.62 -38.93
N GLU A 461 -35.32 -8.62 -39.66
CA GLU A 461 -34.99 -9.72 -40.58
C GLU A 461 -34.76 -11.03 -39.79
N PHE A 462 -34.06 -10.93 -38.66
CA PHE A 462 -33.89 -12.04 -37.73
C PHE A 462 -35.23 -12.57 -37.19
N LEU A 463 -36.15 -11.67 -36.81
CA LEU A 463 -37.48 -12.06 -36.31
C LEU A 463 -38.33 -12.74 -37.39
N GLU A 464 -38.26 -12.27 -38.64
CA GLU A 464 -38.97 -12.87 -39.77
C GLU A 464 -38.43 -14.28 -40.08
N GLU A 465 -37.11 -14.45 -40.15
CA GLU A 465 -36.44 -15.75 -40.40
C GLU A 465 -36.80 -16.79 -39.33
N HIS A 466 -36.93 -16.37 -38.07
CA HIS A 466 -37.20 -17.26 -36.94
C HIS A 466 -38.69 -17.35 -36.57
N GLY A 467 -39.59 -16.75 -37.37
CA GLY A 467 -41.04 -16.88 -37.22
C GLY A 467 -41.65 -16.10 -36.04
N PHE A 468 -40.97 -15.07 -35.53
CA PHE A 468 -41.46 -14.22 -34.44
C PHE A 468 -42.46 -13.14 -34.90
N ILE A 469 -42.48 -12.82 -36.20
CA ILE A 469 -43.51 -11.94 -36.81
C ILE A 469 -44.75 -12.78 -37.12
N ALA A 470 -45.56 -13.03 -36.08
CA ALA A 470 -46.75 -13.86 -36.17
C ALA A 470 -47.91 -13.32 -35.33
N GLU A 471 -49.13 -13.77 -35.65
CA GLU A 471 -50.33 -13.45 -34.88
C GLU A 471 -50.19 -14.00 -33.45
N ARG A 472 -50.42 -13.16 -32.43
CA ARG A 472 -50.15 -13.39 -30.99
C ARG A 472 -48.69 -13.27 -30.53
N LEU A 473 -47.75 -12.99 -31.44
CA LEU A 473 -46.39 -12.50 -31.14
C LEU A 473 -46.29 -11.03 -31.57
N LEU A 474 -45.16 -10.59 -32.12
CA LEU A 474 -44.96 -9.22 -32.59
C LEU A 474 -45.42 -9.07 -34.06
N LEU A 475 -46.73 -9.05 -34.30
CA LEU A 475 -47.29 -8.92 -35.65
C LEU A 475 -47.07 -7.52 -36.24
N THR A 476 -47.12 -6.48 -35.40
CA THR A 476 -46.96 -5.06 -35.76
C THR A 476 -46.21 -4.31 -34.66
N GLY A 477 -45.37 -3.34 -35.03
CA GLY A 477 -44.56 -2.54 -34.09
C GLY A 477 -43.09 -2.53 -34.49
N ASP A 478 -42.29 -1.69 -33.84
CA ASP A 478 -40.84 -1.73 -33.94
C ASP A 478 -40.28 -2.79 -32.97
N PRO A 479 -39.56 -3.82 -33.44
CA PRO A 479 -38.86 -4.78 -32.59
C PRO A 479 -37.95 -4.13 -31.53
N ALA A 480 -37.38 -2.95 -31.83
CA ALA A 480 -36.51 -2.23 -30.91
C ALA A 480 -37.24 -1.71 -29.66
N ASP A 481 -38.56 -1.54 -29.74
CA ASP A 481 -39.40 -1.09 -28.61
C ASP A 481 -39.80 -2.24 -27.67
N VAL A 482 -39.50 -3.49 -28.02
CA VAL A 482 -39.87 -4.67 -27.22
C VAL A 482 -38.83 -4.93 -26.15
N VAL A 483 -39.31 -5.02 -24.91
CA VAL A 483 -38.47 -5.34 -23.75
C VAL A 483 -38.53 -6.85 -23.47
N TYR A 484 -37.37 -7.49 -23.52
CA TYR A 484 -37.17 -8.88 -23.14
C TYR A 484 -36.40 -8.95 -21.82
N SER A 485 -36.81 -9.84 -20.93
CA SER A 485 -36.15 -10.14 -19.67
C SER A 485 -36.16 -11.65 -19.44
N ILE A 486 -35.05 -12.20 -18.96
CA ILE A 486 -34.96 -13.61 -18.59
C ILE A 486 -34.25 -13.77 -17.26
N VAL A 487 -34.80 -14.65 -16.43
CA VAL A 487 -34.17 -15.14 -15.21
C VAL A 487 -34.17 -16.66 -15.29
N LEU A 488 -32.99 -17.27 -15.29
CA LEU A 488 -32.84 -18.72 -15.38
C LEU A 488 -32.25 -19.26 -14.08
N PHE A 489 -32.96 -20.20 -13.48
CA PHE A 489 -32.48 -20.99 -12.36
C PHE A 489 -32.20 -22.43 -12.80
N GLU A 490 -31.08 -22.99 -12.37
CA GLU A 490 -30.80 -24.41 -12.48
C GLU A 490 -31.10 -25.10 -11.15
N SER A 491 -31.86 -26.19 -11.18
CA SER A 491 -32.08 -27.02 -10.00
C SER A 491 -30.88 -27.94 -9.77
N LEU A 492 -30.16 -27.73 -8.67
CA LEU A 492 -29.11 -28.62 -8.18
C LEU A 492 -29.61 -29.41 -6.95
N PRO A 493 -28.92 -30.50 -6.55
CA PRO A 493 -29.27 -31.26 -5.34
C PRO A 493 -29.36 -30.40 -4.08
N ASP A 494 -28.52 -29.36 -3.98
CA ASP A 494 -28.43 -28.48 -2.83
C ASP A 494 -29.36 -27.24 -2.94
N GLY A 495 -30.09 -27.08 -4.05
CA GLY A 495 -31.04 -26.00 -4.27
C GLY A 495 -31.01 -25.41 -5.68
N ASN A 496 -31.91 -24.44 -5.92
CA ASN A 496 -31.96 -23.71 -7.18
C ASN A 496 -30.90 -22.61 -7.19
N VAL A 497 -30.08 -22.57 -8.24
CA VAL A 497 -29.01 -21.57 -8.40
C VAL A 497 -29.28 -20.66 -9.58
N LEU A 498 -29.02 -19.37 -9.41
CA LEU A 498 -29.17 -18.38 -10.48
C LEU A 498 -28.08 -18.61 -11.54
N ARG A 499 -28.46 -18.83 -12.80
CA ARG A 499 -27.54 -18.95 -13.94
C ARG A 499 -27.50 -17.69 -14.81
N ILE A 500 -28.65 -17.05 -15.01
CA ILE A 500 -28.79 -15.86 -15.85
C ILE A 500 -29.78 -14.90 -15.21
N GLN A 501 -29.46 -13.60 -15.23
CA GLN A 501 -30.42 -12.54 -14.99
C GLN A 501 -30.08 -11.37 -15.92
N THR A 502 -30.92 -11.14 -16.93
CA THR A 502 -30.67 -10.09 -17.91
C THR A 502 -31.94 -9.56 -18.55
N ASP A 503 -31.83 -8.33 -19.05
CA ASP A 503 -32.90 -7.61 -19.73
C ASP A 503 -32.28 -6.67 -20.80
N ASN A 504 -33.06 -6.33 -21.84
CA ASN A 504 -32.62 -5.45 -22.93
C ASN A 504 -33.06 -3.97 -22.76
N LEU A 505 -33.52 -3.58 -21.57
CA LEU A 505 -34.05 -2.25 -21.26
C LEU A 505 -32.90 -1.29 -20.91
N ASP A 506 -32.84 -0.09 -21.46
CA ASP A 506 -31.76 0.87 -21.16
C ASP A 506 -31.99 1.71 -19.88
N ARG A 507 -32.60 1.12 -18.84
CA ARG A 507 -32.85 1.72 -17.51
C ARG A 507 -32.88 0.63 -16.42
N PRO A 508 -32.85 0.97 -15.10
CA PRO A 508 -33.05 -0.01 -14.04
C PRO A 508 -34.35 -0.79 -14.27
N LEU A 509 -34.28 -2.11 -14.14
CA LEU A 509 -35.43 -2.99 -14.36
C LEU A 509 -36.50 -2.71 -13.30
N ASP A 510 -37.68 -2.27 -13.73
CA ASP A 510 -38.88 -2.17 -12.90
C ASP A 510 -39.88 -3.24 -13.33
N VAL A 511 -40.00 -4.29 -12.52
CA VAL A 511 -40.91 -5.42 -12.78
C VAL A 511 -42.38 -4.98 -12.73
N ASN A 512 -42.67 -3.81 -12.15
CA ASN A 512 -44.03 -3.27 -12.03
C ASN A 512 -44.50 -2.56 -13.31
N GLU A 513 -43.63 -2.29 -14.29
CA GLU A 513 -44.01 -1.72 -15.58
C GLU A 513 -44.42 -2.83 -16.57
N GLY A 514 -45.65 -3.35 -16.42
CA GLY A 514 -46.37 -4.02 -17.52
C GLY A 514 -45.69 -5.22 -18.18
N MET A 515 -45.04 -6.10 -17.41
CA MET A 515 -44.40 -7.30 -17.94
C MET A 515 -45.41 -8.43 -18.23
N LYS A 516 -45.34 -9.02 -19.42
CA LYS A 516 -45.96 -10.33 -19.68
C LYS A 516 -45.01 -11.42 -19.16
N MET A 517 -45.32 -11.96 -17.97
CA MET A 517 -44.56 -13.07 -17.40
C MET A 517 -45.03 -14.39 -18.00
N GLU A 518 -44.11 -15.12 -18.63
CA GLU A 518 -44.29 -16.54 -18.92
C GLU A 518 -43.43 -17.34 -17.93
N LEU A 519 -44.10 -17.96 -16.97
CA LEU A 519 -43.48 -18.89 -16.03
C LEU A 519 -43.47 -20.27 -16.70
N GLY A 520 -42.26 -20.80 -16.90
CA GLY A 520 -42.03 -22.14 -17.46
C GLY A 520 -42.37 -23.25 -16.49
#